data_AF-A0A1C6TZC8-F1
#
_entry.id   AF-A0A1C6TZC8-F1
#
_cell.length_a   1.000
_cell.length_b   1.000
_cell.length_c   1.000
_cell.angle_alpha   90.00
_cell.angle_beta   90.00
_cell.angle_gamma   90.00
#
_symmetry.space_group_name_H-M   'P 1'
#
loop_
_entity.id
_entity.type
_entity.pdbx_description
1 polymer ?
#
loop_
_entity_poly.entity_id
_entity_poly.type
_entity_poly.pdbx_seq_one_letter_code
_entity_poly.pdbx_strand_id
1 'polypeptide(L)'
;MDATDAASEPRWIIHLPTTLTRLVEATALAVALRDSLGHVTAIDFGETTLSEEDRQFVRTRIWCDARLPGDARCPRPADHDGACGGEGATPARSWTVVVRSER
;
A
#
# COMPACT_ATOMS: atom_id res chain seq x y z
N MET A 1 23.37 0.17 -33.45
CA MET A 1 22.95 0.54 -32.08
C MET A 1 21.62 1.23 -32.22
N ASP A 2 20.59 0.42 -32.31
CA ASP A 2 19.20 0.87 -32.38
C ASP A 2 18.59 0.50 -31.03
N ALA A 3 18.32 1.52 -30.24
CA ALA A 3 17.58 1.42 -29.00
C ALA A 3 16.88 2.77 -28.88
N THR A 4 15.67 2.81 -29.41
CA THR A 4 14.68 3.78 -28.95
C THR A 4 14.61 3.61 -27.43
N ASP A 5 15.34 4.46 -26.72
CA ASP A 5 15.03 4.85 -25.36
C ASP A 5 13.63 5.47 -25.46
N ALA A 6 12.60 4.63 -25.39
CA ALA A 6 11.24 5.06 -25.33
C ALA A 6 11.13 5.85 -24.03
N ALA A 7 11.31 7.16 -24.14
CA ALA A 7 11.34 8.09 -23.01
C ALA A 7 10.13 7.77 -22.13
N SER A 8 10.41 7.14 -20.99
CA SER A 8 9.38 6.70 -20.07
C SER A 8 8.63 7.95 -19.62
N GLU A 9 7.31 7.98 -19.76
CA GLU A 9 6.53 9.13 -19.32
C GLU A 9 6.81 9.43 -17.83
N PRO A 10 6.98 10.70 -17.45
CA PRO A 10 7.29 11.06 -16.08
C PRO A 10 6.16 10.61 -15.14
N ARG A 11 6.53 9.89 -14.08
CA ARG A 11 5.62 9.42 -13.02
C ARG A 11 5.82 10.24 -11.76
N TRP A 12 4.73 10.62 -11.12
CA TRP A 12 4.74 11.44 -9.91
C TRP A 12 4.34 10.60 -8.69
N ILE A 13 4.91 10.92 -7.52
CA ILE A 13 4.63 10.25 -6.25
C ILE A 13 4.06 11.27 -5.27
N ILE A 14 3.01 10.88 -4.56
CA ILE A 14 2.44 11.68 -3.47
C ILE A 14 3.06 11.23 -2.15
N HIS A 15 3.69 12.16 -1.44
CA HIS A 15 4.18 11.94 -0.08
C HIS A 15 3.15 12.50 0.91
N LEU A 16 2.56 11.62 1.72
CA LEU A 16 1.61 11.97 2.77
C LEU A 16 2.24 11.66 4.14
N PRO A 17 2.91 12.63 4.77
CA PRO A 17 3.45 12.44 6.12
C PRO A 17 2.31 12.27 7.14
N THR A 18 2.57 11.52 8.20
CA THR A 18 1.60 11.26 9.28
C THR A 18 2.31 11.38 10.62
N THR A 19 1.57 11.65 11.69
CA THR A 19 2.11 11.70 13.06
C THR A 19 2.16 10.33 13.75
N LEU A 20 1.84 9.25 13.02
CA LEU A 20 1.78 7.89 13.57
C LEU A 20 3.19 7.38 13.85
N THR A 21 3.44 6.99 15.10
CA THR A 21 4.78 6.55 15.56
C THR A 21 4.92 5.02 15.59
N ARG A 22 3.86 4.29 15.25
CA ARG A 22 3.80 2.83 15.29
C ARG A 22 3.50 2.28 13.89
N LEU A 23 4.31 1.32 13.45
CA LEU A 23 4.15 0.67 12.14
C LEU A 23 2.75 0.05 11.97
N VAL A 24 2.20 -0.57 13.02
CA VAL A 24 0.85 -1.17 12.98
C VAL A 24 -0.25 -0.15 12.72
N GLU A 25 -0.14 1.06 13.27
CA GLU A 25 -1.11 2.14 13.07
C GLU A 25 -0.98 2.73 11.66
N ALA A 26 0.25 2.94 11.19
CA ALA A 26 0.52 3.40 9.82
C ALA A 26 0.02 2.40 8.77
N THR A 27 0.21 1.10 9.01
CA THR A 27 -0.35 0.01 8.19
C THR A 27 -1.88 0.04 8.20
N ALA A 28 -2.51 0.23 9.36
CA ALA A 28 -3.97 0.35 9.45
C ALA A 28 -4.51 1.54 8.66
N LEU A 29 -3.84 2.69 8.69
CA LEU A 29 -4.19 3.85 7.87
C LEU A 29 -4.08 3.54 6.36
N ALA A 30 -3.02 2.87 5.92
CA ALA A 30 -2.85 2.51 4.52
C ALA A 30 -3.95 1.56 4.02
N VAL A 31 -4.40 0.62 4.86
CA VAL A 31 -5.57 -0.23 4.56
C VAL A 31 -6.84 0.61 4.43
N ALA A 32 -7.10 1.51 5.38
CA ALA A 32 -8.27 2.40 5.32
C ALA A 32 -8.27 3.29 4.07
N LEU A 33 -7.10 3.79 3.65
CA LEU A 33 -6.94 4.56 2.41
C LEU A 33 -7.26 3.69 1.18
N ARG A 34 -6.73 2.47 1.11
CA ARG A 34 -7.04 1.52 0.02
C ARG A 34 -8.54 1.25 -0.08
N ASP A 35 -9.19 0.97 1.04
CA ASP A 35 -10.62 0.65 1.08
C ASP A 35 -11.50 1.86 0.69
N SER A 36 -11.10 3.07 1.11
CA SER A 36 -11.86 4.30 0.81
C SER A 36 -11.64 4.79 -0.62
N LEU A 37 -10.42 4.65 -1.14
CA LEU A 37 -10.00 5.19 -2.44
C LEU A 37 -9.88 4.11 -3.52
N GLY A 38 -10.41 2.90 -3.30
CA GLY A 38 -10.36 1.82 -4.30
C GLY A 38 -11.02 2.15 -5.65
N HIS A 39 -11.82 3.23 -5.70
CA HIS A 39 -12.41 3.77 -6.93
C HIS A 39 -11.43 4.66 -7.74
N VAL A 40 -10.29 5.07 -7.16
CA VAL A 40 -9.29 5.92 -7.82
C VAL A 40 -8.28 5.03 -8.53
N THR A 41 -8.45 4.86 -9.84
CA THR A 41 -7.60 3.98 -10.67
C THR A 41 -6.18 4.49 -10.89
N ALA A 42 -5.91 5.76 -10.57
CA ALA A 42 -4.58 6.35 -10.66
C ALA A 42 -3.63 5.93 -9.52
N ILE A 43 -4.13 5.27 -8.47
CA ILE A 43 -3.34 4.86 -7.30
C ILE A 43 -3.23 3.34 -7.28
N ASP A 44 -2.00 2.82 -7.44
CA ASP A 44 -1.72 1.41 -7.21
C ASP A 44 -1.42 1.18 -5.73
N PHE A 45 -2.46 0.85 -4.97
CA PHE A 45 -2.28 0.51 -3.56
C PHE A 45 -1.38 -0.72 -3.38
N GLY A 46 -1.38 -1.69 -4.29
CA GLY A 46 -0.54 -2.90 -4.17
C GLY A 46 0.96 -2.58 -4.10
N GLU A 47 1.39 -1.44 -4.64
CA GLU A 47 2.78 -1.00 -4.62
C GLU A 47 3.14 -0.11 -3.41
N THR A 48 2.20 0.18 -2.51
CA THR A 48 2.46 1.09 -1.39
C THR A 48 3.52 0.53 -0.44
N THR A 49 4.37 1.44 0.02
CA THR A 49 5.42 1.17 1.00
C THR A 49 5.36 2.20 2.11
N LEU A 50 5.75 1.79 3.31
CA LEU A 50 5.92 2.64 4.49
C LEU A 50 7.40 2.78 4.81
N SER A 51 7.78 3.97 5.23
CA SER A 51 9.10 4.27 5.73
C SER A 51 8.96 5.08 7.01
N GLU A 52 9.90 4.89 7.95
CA GLU A 52 10.09 5.89 9.01
C GLU A 52 10.52 7.21 8.36
N GLU A 53 10.06 8.34 8.90
CA GLU A 53 10.33 9.68 8.35
C GLU A 53 11.83 9.94 8.19
N ASP A 54 12.62 9.57 9.19
CA ASP A 54 14.08 9.72 9.19
C ASP A 54 14.81 8.64 8.35
N ARG A 55 14.08 7.65 7.83
CA ARG A 55 14.64 6.51 7.09
C ARG A 55 13.84 6.19 5.82
N GLN A 56 13.58 7.20 5.01
CA GLN A 56 12.78 7.08 3.76
C GLN A 56 13.36 6.11 2.72
N PHE A 57 14.65 5.77 2.82
CA PHE A 57 15.27 4.76 1.97
C PHE A 57 14.87 3.33 2.34
N VAL A 58 14.36 3.10 3.56
CA VAL A 58 13.85 1.80 4.00
C VAL A 58 12.38 1.71 3.64
N ARG A 59 12.04 0.83 2.69
CA ARG A 59 10.66 0.67 2.19
C ARG A 59 10.07 -0.64 2.72
N THR A 60 9.22 -0.51 3.72
CA THR A 60 8.44 -1.63 4.27
C THR A 60 7.20 -1.81 3.41
N ARG A 61 7.06 -2.97 2.76
CA ARG A 61 5.89 -3.28 1.94
C ARG A 61 4.71 -3.67 2.82
N ILE A 62 3.52 -3.18 2.49
CA ILE A 62 2.31 -3.38 3.31
C ILE A 62 1.56 -4.65 2.90
N TRP A 63 1.52 -4.95 1.60
CA TRP A 63 0.80 -6.08 1.03
C TRP A 63 1.74 -7.12 0.46
N CYS A 64 1.33 -8.38 0.48
CA CYS A 64 2.06 -9.46 -0.17
C CYS A 64 2.19 -9.17 -1.68
N ASP A 65 3.39 -9.38 -2.23
CA ASP A 65 3.68 -9.11 -3.63
C ASP A 65 3.45 -10.31 -4.55
N ALA A 66 3.06 -11.46 -3.98
CA ALA A 66 2.80 -12.68 -4.72
C ALA A 66 1.71 -12.47 -5.78
N ARG A 67 1.99 -12.90 -7.01
CA ARG A 67 1.02 -12.90 -8.11
C ARG A 67 0.14 -14.14 -8.03
N LEU A 68 -1.17 -13.91 -8.11
CA LEU A 68 -2.21 -14.92 -8.22
C LEU A 68 -2.53 -15.18 -9.71
N PRO A 69 -3.22 -16.28 -10.04
CA PRO A 69 -3.75 -16.49 -11.38
C PRO A 69 -4.59 -15.29 -11.85
N GLY A 70 -4.38 -14.84 -13.10
CA GLY A 70 -5.04 -13.64 -13.64
C GLY A 70 -4.35 -12.32 -13.32
N ASP A 71 -3.04 -12.35 -13.01
CA ASP A 71 -2.17 -11.17 -12.76
C ASP A 71 -2.53 -10.31 -11.55
N ALA A 72 -3.53 -10.70 -10.74
CA ALA A 72 -3.83 -10.03 -9.49
C ALA A 72 -2.75 -10.28 -8.43
N ARG A 73 -2.44 -9.30 -7.60
CA ARG A 73 -1.60 -9.50 -6.41
C ARG A 73 -2.42 -10.06 -5.24
N CYS A 74 -1.76 -10.80 -4.36
CA CYS A 74 -2.37 -11.25 -3.11
C CYS A 74 -2.90 -10.05 -2.31
N PRO A 75 -4.18 -10.03 -1.89
CA PRO A 75 -4.74 -8.87 -1.18
C PRO A 75 -4.32 -8.81 0.29
N ARG A 76 -3.64 -9.84 0.81
CA ARG A 76 -3.29 -10.00 2.23
C ARG A 76 -2.06 -9.16 2.61
N PRO A 77 -1.85 -8.86 3.91
CA PRO A 77 -0.65 -8.17 4.38
C PRO A 77 0.65 -8.88 3.96
N ALA A 78 1.74 -8.12 3.88
CA ALA A 78 3.07 -8.72 3.75
C ALA A 78 3.32 -9.70 4.90
N ASP A 79 4.07 -10.77 4.61
CA ASP A 79 4.41 -11.84 5.57
C ASP A 79 3.21 -12.54 6.23
N HIS A 80 2.05 -12.57 5.56
CA HIS A 80 0.88 -13.30 6.09
C HIS A 80 1.12 -14.81 6.18
N ASP A 81 0.50 -15.44 7.18
CA ASP A 81 0.49 -16.90 7.30
C ASP A 81 -0.36 -17.56 6.20
N GLY A 82 0.04 -18.77 5.81
CA GLY A 82 -0.68 -19.60 4.84
C GLY A 82 -0.45 -19.23 3.37
N ALA A 83 -0.96 -20.06 2.46
CA ALA A 83 -0.74 -19.89 1.03
C ALA A 83 -1.52 -18.69 0.45
N CYS A 84 -0.92 -18.02 -0.53
CA CYS A 84 -1.59 -17.00 -1.32
C CYS A 84 -2.77 -17.60 -2.11
N GLY A 85 -3.90 -16.90 -2.18
CA GLY A 85 -5.10 -17.35 -2.91
C GLY A 85 -6.03 -18.28 -2.14
N GLY A 86 -5.73 -18.61 -0.87
CA GLY A 86 -6.67 -19.32 0.00
C GLY A 86 -7.77 -18.41 0.57
N GLU A 87 -8.94 -18.98 0.88
CA GLU A 87 -10.06 -18.33 1.59
C GLU A 87 -9.64 -17.91 3.00
N GLY A 88 -8.97 -16.76 3.11
CA GLY A 88 -8.48 -16.21 4.38
C GLY A 88 -8.60 -14.70 4.46
N ALA A 89 -9.43 -14.09 3.61
CA ALA A 89 -9.79 -12.69 3.68
C ALA A 89 -11.04 -12.53 4.55
N THR A 90 -10.88 -12.44 5.86
CA THR A 90 -11.93 -11.88 6.72
C THR A 90 -12.07 -10.40 6.34
N PRO A 91 -13.28 -9.89 5.99
CA PRO A 91 -13.44 -8.48 5.65
C PRO A 91 -13.05 -7.60 6.84
N ALA A 92 -12.31 -6.54 6.56
CA ALA A 92 -11.95 -5.54 7.56
C ALA A 92 -13.23 -4.85 8.04
N ARG A 93 -13.56 -5.08 9.32
CA ARG A 93 -14.50 -4.29 10.14
C ARG A 93 -14.31 -2.79 9.88
N SER A 94 -15.41 -2.04 9.78
CA SER A 94 -15.36 -0.59 9.58
C SER A 94 -14.67 0.09 10.77
N TRP A 95 -13.69 0.93 10.49
CA TRP A 95 -13.10 1.83 11.48
C TRP A 95 -13.40 3.26 11.05
N THR A 96 -13.99 4.03 11.95
CA THR A 96 -14.02 5.49 11.82
C THR A 96 -12.62 6.01 12.15
N VAL A 97 -11.90 6.51 11.14
CA VAL A 97 -10.67 7.26 11.37
C VAL A 97 -11.05 8.63 11.93
N VAL A 98 -10.83 8.85 13.22
CA VAL A 98 -10.92 10.19 13.82
C VAL A 98 -9.58 10.89 13.57
N VAL A 99 -9.49 11.65 12.49
CA VAL A 99 -8.37 12.57 12.27
C VAL A 99 -8.49 13.66 13.33
N ARG A 100 -7.69 13.59 14.40
CA ARG A 100 -7.59 14.70 15.34
C ARG A 100 -6.71 15.79 14.72
N SER A 101 -7.35 16.88 14.32
CA SER A 101 -6.68 18.15 14.05
C SER A 101 -6.32 18.77 15.39
N GLU A 102 -5.03 18.91 15.67
CA GLU A 102 -4.53 19.81 16.69
C GLU A 102 -3.85 21.00 15.99
N ARG A 103 -4.20 22.18 16.50
CA ARG A 103 -4.00 23.50 15.91
C ARG A 103 -2.61 24.06 16.26
#